data_AF-A0A840Q1C5-F1
#
_entry.id   AF-A0A840Q1C5-F1
#
_cell.length_a   1.000
_cell.length_b   1.000
_cell.length_c   1.000
_cell.angle_alpha   90.00
_cell.angle_beta   90.00
_cell.angle_gamma   90.00
#
_symmetry.space_group_name_H-M   'P 1'
#
loop_
_entity.id
_entity.type
_entity.pdbx_description
1 polymer ?
#
loop_
_entity_poly.entity_id
_entity_poly.type
_entity_poly.pdbx_seq_one_letter_code
_entity_poly.pdbx_strand_id
1 'polypeptide(L)'
;MITDAGRYYIEHGHHPEQPVQDGHVGTPGNRSGEAIKKRASPDNEGAGSKGTKGRRPPPHATAAVAANRRKAAEELLATLQRDGQVVIEDANPTERDDLRRVIDFAKRNHLVPAGQRLEKSQWRTRDIRVQLVSASHVNSNSAPGAARVEVPISVEEWHPLLAVLSQPGNVLGVSENSLPRAMRIMHTLLVEAEKRGYEVGWSDDTSQGVEIRIDGFAQTVTVEEELVKQDILPGTAELEKTELYDWQRIRPEVKKVPSGKLGMSVSGTWRFGAQQRWADRKRWSLEDRLGDVLAAVEDIAREKTARKRAEEEKAAARQRAWKDAVASARVAFRRDNRVKVLLEQLDGWEQAQRIRAFAQAARHAGQADAKWLVEWAEAYADEIDPLAGSVEAPEDVEPKPEDLRPYLGRWSPYGPDRR
;
A
#
# COMPACT_ATOMS: atom_id res chain seq x y z
N MET A 1 4.36 63.58 -36.13
CA MET A 1 3.05 64.16 -35.80
C MET A 1 2.01 63.06 -35.95
N ILE A 2 1.27 62.71 -34.88
CA ILE A 2 0.23 61.67 -34.92
C ILE A 2 -1.07 62.33 -35.40
N THR A 3 -1.69 61.77 -36.44
CA THR A 3 -2.96 62.23 -37.02
C THR A 3 -4.12 62.05 -36.04
N ASP A 4 -5.18 62.84 -36.17
CA ASP A 4 -6.32 62.80 -35.25
C ASP A 4 -7.02 61.42 -35.22
N ALA A 5 -7.02 60.72 -36.36
CA ALA A 5 -7.48 59.32 -36.45
C ALA A 5 -6.60 58.35 -35.61
N GLY A 6 -5.30 58.61 -35.51
CA GLY A 6 -4.38 57.83 -34.67
C GLY A 6 -4.59 58.04 -33.17
N ARG A 7 -4.99 59.24 -32.75
CA ARG A 7 -5.36 59.50 -31.34
C ARG A 7 -6.66 58.78 -30.96
N TYR A 8 -7.64 58.77 -31.86
CA TYR A 8 -8.91 58.08 -31.62
C TYR A 8 -8.74 56.56 -31.41
N TYR A 9 -7.88 55.92 -32.21
CA TYR A 9 -7.60 54.49 -32.09
C TYR A 9 -6.95 54.12 -30.75
N ILE A 10 -6.03 54.95 -30.25
CA ILE A 10 -5.35 54.71 -28.97
C ILE A 10 -6.35 54.77 -27.80
N GLU A 11 -7.38 55.61 -27.90
CA GLU A 11 -8.35 55.81 -26.83
C GLU A 11 -9.53 54.83 -26.88
N HIS A 12 -9.98 54.43 -28.08
CA HIS A 12 -11.20 53.64 -28.25
C HIS A 12 -10.98 52.22 -28.80
N GLY A 13 -9.74 51.88 -29.18
CA GLY A 13 -9.37 50.54 -29.64
C GLY A 13 -9.90 50.13 -31.02
N HIS A 14 -10.54 51.05 -31.76
CA HIS A 14 -11.01 50.86 -33.13
C HIS A 14 -10.90 52.16 -33.95
N HIS A 15 -10.79 52.04 -35.27
CA HIS A 15 -10.67 53.18 -36.18
C HIS A 15 -12.07 53.74 -36.48
N PRO A 16 -12.26 55.07 -36.58
CA PRO A 16 -13.60 55.69 -36.70
C PRO A 16 -14.38 55.36 -37.99
N GLU A 17 -13.82 54.57 -38.91
CA GLU A 17 -14.33 54.36 -40.28
C GLU A 17 -14.53 52.86 -40.62
N GLN A 18 -14.87 51.99 -39.67
CA GLN A 18 -15.27 50.61 -39.99
C GLN A 18 -16.80 50.40 -39.91
N PRO A 19 -17.44 49.88 -40.98
CA PRO A 19 -18.88 49.63 -41.02
C PRO A 19 -19.25 48.35 -40.26
N VAL A 20 -20.38 48.41 -39.56
CA VAL A 20 -20.99 47.29 -38.82
C VAL A 20 -21.66 46.34 -39.81
N GLN A 21 -21.29 45.05 -39.80
CA GLN A 21 -22.08 43.98 -40.42
C GLN A 21 -22.34 42.85 -39.42
N ASP A 22 -23.62 42.67 -39.11
CA ASP A 22 -24.21 41.55 -38.36
C ASP A 22 -24.32 40.28 -39.23
N GLY A 23 -24.10 39.11 -38.62
CA GLY A 23 -24.83 37.89 -38.98
C GLY A 23 -24.02 36.59 -39.21
N HIS A 24 -23.99 35.73 -38.17
CA HIS A 24 -24.20 34.26 -38.19
C HIS A 24 -23.30 33.32 -39.04
N VAL A 25 -22.85 32.11 -38.66
CA VAL A 25 -22.93 31.17 -37.51
C VAL A 25 -21.72 30.22 -37.66
N GLY A 26 -21.10 29.74 -36.57
CA GLY A 26 -20.23 28.55 -36.60
C GLY A 26 -19.05 28.56 -35.61
N THR A 27 -19.28 28.10 -34.38
CA THR A 27 -18.32 27.86 -33.27
C THR A 27 -17.35 26.67 -33.56
N PRO A 28 -16.38 26.27 -32.69
CA PRO A 28 -15.60 26.97 -31.63
C PRO A 28 -14.07 26.70 -31.69
N GLY A 29 -13.27 27.46 -30.92
CA GLY A 29 -11.98 26.94 -30.46
C GLY A 29 -11.02 27.85 -29.71
N ASN A 30 -11.22 27.96 -28.39
CA ASN A 30 -10.18 28.10 -27.35
C ASN A 30 -9.64 29.50 -26.93
N ARG A 31 -9.79 29.72 -25.61
CA ARG A 31 -8.84 30.29 -24.64
C ARG A 31 -8.61 31.80 -24.55
N SER A 32 -9.16 32.29 -23.43
CA SER A 32 -8.47 32.97 -22.32
C SER A 32 -8.10 34.44 -22.43
N GLY A 33 -8.52 35.16 -21.39
CA GLY A 33 -7.69 36.20 -20.77
C GLY A 33 -8.47 37.48 -20.51
N GLU A 34 -8.97 37.67 -19.29
CA GLU A 34 -9.23 39.02 -18.84
C GLU A 34 -8.86 39.22 -17.37
N ALA A 35 -7.79 39.99 -17.18
CA ALA A 35 -7.38 40.57 -15.92
C ALA A 35 -7.86 42.02 -15.85
N ILE A 36 -8.82 42.26 -14.95
CA ILE A 36 -8.84 43.29 -13.90
C ILE A 36 -8.34 44.70 -14.29
N LYS A 37 -9.23 45.70 -14.15
CA LYS A 37 -8.88 47.07 -13.77
C LYS A 37 -9.43 47.45 -12.39
N LYS A 38 -8.52 48.02 -11.58
CA LYS A 38 -8.68 48.54 -10.22
C LYS A 38 -9.61 49.77 -10.17
N ARG A 39 -10.26 49.97 -9.01
CA ARG A 39 -10.50 51.32 -8.44
C ARG A 39 -10.33 51.30 -6.92
N ALA A 40 -9.93 52.47 -6.41
CA ALA A 40 -9.17 52.73 -5.20
C ALA A 40 -9.99 52.78 -3.90
N SER A 41 -9.29 52.61 -2.78
CA SER A 41 -9.73 52.85 -1.39
C SER A 41 -9.61 54.33 -1.00
N PRO A 42 -10.26 54.73 0.10
CA PRO A 42 -9.69 55.70 1.04
C PRO A 42 -9.45 55.07 2.43
N ASP A 43 -8.45 55.64 3.10
CA ASP A 43 -7.93 55.30 4.42
C ASP A 43 -8.91 55.60 5.56
N ASN A 44 -8.87 54.81 6.66
CA ASN A 44 -8.24 55.20 7.94
C ASN A 44 -8.66 54.24 9.08
N GLU A 45 -7.79 54.19 10.08
CA GLU A 45 -7.67 53.40 11.30
C GLU A 45 -8.91 53.29 12.22
N GLY A 46 -8.91 52.29 13.11
CA GLY A 46 -9.63 52.36 14.38
C GLY A 46 -10.43 51.11 14.78
N ALA A 47 -10.15 50.62 15.99
CA ALA A 47 -10.75 49.48 16.67
C ALA A 47 -12.30 49.43 16.67
N GLY A 48 -12.86 48.22 16.63
CA GLY A 48 -14.27 48.01 17.02
C GLY A 48 -14.95 46.79 16.40
N SER A 49 -15.14 45.74 17.22
CA SER A 49 -16.25 44.77 17.17
C SER A 49 -16.91 44.49 15.81
N LYS A 50 -16.46 43.46 15.09
CA LYS A 50 -17.25 42.89 13.98
C LYS A 50 -18.43 42.08 14.54
N GLY A 51 -19.53 42.80 14.75
CA GLY A 51 -20.85 42.21 14.97
C GLY A 51 -21.21 41.24 13.85
N THR A 52 -21.74 40.10 14.25
CA THR A 52 -22.32 39.04 13.43
C THR A 52 -23.44 39.60 12.54
N LYS A 53 -23.13 39.99 11.30
CA LYS A 53 -24.16 40.20 10.28
C LYS A 53 -24.73 38.84 9.88
N GLY A 54 -25.99 38.60 10.29
CA GLY A 54 -26.74 37.39 10.03
C GLY A 54 -26.69 36.98 8.56
N ARG A 55 -26.09 35.82 8.31
CA ARG A 55 -26.08 35.17 7.00
C ARG A 55 -27.52 34.73 6.72
N ARG A 56 -28.17 35.28 5.69
CA ARG A 56 -29.50 34.81 5.25
C ARG A 56 -29.46 33.27 5.14
N PRO A 57 -30.45 32.54 5.69
CA PRO A 57 -30.47 31.09 5.59
C PRO A 57 -30.41 30.69 4.12
N PRO A 58 -29.68 29.61 3.79
CA PRO A 58 -29.67 29.11 2.42
C PRO A 58 -31.09 28.72 2.02
N PRO A 59 -31.46 28.80 0.72
CA PRO A 59 -32.78 28.42 0.24
C PRO A 59 -33.21 27.05 0.81
N HIS A 60 -34.50 26.86 1.11
CA HIS A 60 -35.00 25.63 1.75
C HIS A 60 -34.54 24.34 1.03
N ALA A 61 -34.47 24.38 -0.31
CA ALA A 61 -33.93 23.30 -1.13
C ALA A 61 -32.44 22.98 -0.82
N THR A 62 -31.62 24.00 -0.57
CA THR A 62 -30.21 23.85 -0.20
C THR A 62 -30.05 23.32 1.24
N ALA A 63 -30.95 23.70 2.15
CA ALA A 63 -30.98 23.18 3.52
C ALA A 63 -31.37 21.68 3.55
N ALA A 64 -32.38 21.28 2.78
CA ALA A 64 -32.77 19.88 2.63
C ALA A 64 -31.66 19.01 2.02
N VAL A 65 -30.99 19.52 0.98
CA VAL A 65 -29.85 18.83 0.37
C VAL A 65 -28.66 18.70 1.34
N ALA A 66 -28.41 19.71 2.18
CA ALA A 66 -27.37 19.64 3.22
C ALA A 66 -27.72 18.63 4.32
N ALA A 67 -28.98 18.56 4.75
CA ALA A 67 -29.45 17.59 5.73
C ALA A 67 -29.32 16.15 5.22
N ASN A 68 -29.73 15.90 3.97
CA ASN A 68 -29.57 14.59 3.32
C ASN A 68 -28.10 14.17 3.20
N ARG A 69 -27.20 15.11 2.83
CA ARG A 69 -25.76 14.86 2.76
C ARG A 69 -25.12 14.61 4.12
N ARG A 70 -25.62 15.28 5.16
CA ARG A 70 -25.18 15.04 6.54
C ARG A 70 -25.56 13.63 7.00
N LYS A 71 -26.81 13.22 6.78
CA LYS A 71 -27.28 11.87 7.10
C LYS A 71 -26.47 10.81 6.35
N ALA A 72 -26.28 10.99 5.04
CA ALA A 72 -25.46 10.08 4.23
C ALA A 72 -23.98 10.03 4.68
N ALA A 73 -23.42 11.15 5.14
CA ALA A 73 -22.06 11.19 5.68
C ALA A 73 -21.95 10.46 7.04
N GLU A 74 -22.94 10.63 7.91
CA GLU A 74 -23.02 9.94 9.21
C GLU A 74 -23.20 8.42 9.03
N GLU A 75 -24.07 8.00 8.10
CA GLU A 75 -24.26 6.59 7.72
C GLU A 75 -22.97 5.98 7.14
N LEU A 76 -22.30 6.70 6.22
CA LEU A 76 -21.02 6.26 5.65
C LEU A 76 -19.96 6.07 6.75
N LEU A 77 -19.86 7.02 7.68
CA LEU A 77 -18.91 6.94 8.79
C LEU A 77 -19.23 5.81 9.77
N ALA A 78 -20.52 5.57 10.07
CA ALA A 78 -20.94 4.47 10.93
C ALA A 78 -20.61 3.11 10.32
N THR A 79 -20.79 2.94 9.01
CA THR A 79 -20.40 1.73 8.28
C THR A 79 -18.88 1.55 8.27
N LEU A 80 -18.13 2.63 8.02
CA LEU A 80 -16.68 2.59 8.03
C LEU A 80 -16.09 2.30 9.42
N GLN A 81 -16.74 2.75 10.50
CA GLN A 81 -16.33 2.40 11.87
C GLN A 81 -16.59 0.93 12.21
N ARG A 82 -17.62 0.32 11.63
CA ARG A 82 -17.96 -1.10 11.88
C ARG A 82 -17.10 -2.04 11.05
N ASP A 83 -16.99 -1.78 9.76
CA ASP A 83 -16.44 -2.72 8.78
C ASP A 83 -15.01 -2.33 8.34
N GLY A 84 -14.53 -1.15 8.74
CA GLY A 84 -13.22 -0.59 8.36
C GLY A 84 -13.14 -0.10 6.91
N GLN A 85 -13.97 -0.67 6.03
CA GLN A 85 -14.00 -0.36 4.60
C GLN A 85 -15.39 -0.47 4.00
N VAL A 86 -15.66 0.39 3.01
CA VAL A 86 -16.83 0.31 2.14
C VAL A 86 -16.31 0.11 0.72
N VAL A 87 -16.72 -0.96 0.06
CA VAL A 87 -16.42 -1.22 -1.35
C VAL A 87 -17.73 -1.11 -2.13
N ILE A 88 -17.74 -0.24 -3.13
CA ILE A 88 -18.83 -0.10 -4.09
C ILE A 88 -18.32 -0.70 -5.40
N GLU A 89 -18.87 -1.84 -5.79
CA GLU A 89 -18.54 -2.55 -7.04
C GLU A 89 -19.26 -1.89 -8.23
N ASP A 90 -18.58 -1.77 -9.38
CA ASP A 90 -19.10 -1.22 -10.64
C ASP A 90 -19.86 0.12 -10.51
N ALA A 91 -19.35 1.04 -9.69
CA ALA A 91 -20.02 2.30 -9.39
C ALA A 91 -20.24 3.16 -10.64
N ASN A 92 -21.49 3.56 -10.90
CA ASN A 92 -21.85 4.42 -12.03
C ASN A 92 -21.38 5.87 -11.81
N PRO A 93 -21.21 6.71 -12.86
CA PRO A 93 -20.69 8.08 -12.72
C PRO A 93 -21.44 8.94 -11.69
N THR A 94 -22.76 8.81 -11.59
CA THR A 94 -23.61 9.55 -10.64
C THR A 94 -23.32 9.15 -9.20
N GLU A 95 -23.21 7.85 -8.92
CA GLU A 95 -22.82 7.31 -7.60
C GLU A 95 -21.43 7.77 -7.19
N ARG A 96 -20.47 7.87 -8.14
CA ARG A 96 -19.12 8.38 -7.83
C ARG A 96 -19.15 9.84 -7.41
N ASP A 97 -19.98 10.65 -8.06
CA ASP A 97 -20.13 12.07 -7.80
C ASP A 97 -20.87 12.33 -6.50
N ASP A 98 -21.92 11.55 -6.21
CA ASP A 98 -22.64 11.65 -4.94
C ASP A 98 -21.78 11.19 -3.77
N LEU A 99 -21.05 10.07 -3.90
CA LEU A 99 -20.08 9.64 -2.91
C LEU A 99 -18.98 10.69 -2.69
N ARG A 100 -18.45 11.29 -3.78
CA ARG A 100 -17.49 12.40 -3.68
C ARG A 100 -18.08 13.57 -2.89
N ARG A 101 -19.32 13.98 -3.18
CA ARG A 101 -20.01 15.08 -2.49
C ARG A 101 -20.22 14.78 -1.00
N VAL A 102 -20.56 13.53 -0.66
CA VAL A 102 -20.72 13.07 0.73
C VAL A 102 -19.38 13.11 1.46
N ILE A 103 -18.30 12.59 0.85
CA ILE A 103 -16.94 12.64 1.42
C ILE A 103 -16.48 14.10 1.60
N ASP A 104 -16.66 14.95 0.60
CA ASP A 104 -16.31 16.37 0.66
C ASP A 104 -17.11 17.10 1.75
N PHE A 105 -18.39 16.74 1.92
CA PHE A 105 -19.24 17.27 2.98
C PHE A 105 -18.75 16.83 4.38
N ALA A 106 -18.43 15.55 4.55
CA ALA A 106 -17.90 15.02 5.81
C ALA A 106 -16.59 15.71 6.21
N LYS A 107 -15.68 15.91 5.24
CA LYS A 107 -14.41 16.61 5.44
C LYS A 107 -14.60 18.09 5.81
N ARG A 108 -15.50 18.80 5.12
CA ARG A 108 -15.75 20.23 5.35
C ARG A 108 -16.47 20.54 6.66
N ASN A 109 -17.28 19.61 7.16
CA ASN A 109 -18.06 19.79 8.39
C ASN A 109 -17.44 19.09 9.60
N HIS A 110 -16.18 18.61 9.50
CA HIS A 110 -15.46 17.97 10.60
C HIS A 110 -16.20 16.78 11.23
N LEU A 111 -16.95 16.02 10.41
CA LEU A 111 -17.67 14.83 10.87
C LEU A 111 -16.75 13.60 11.04
N VAL A 112 -15.56 13.64 10.46
CA VAL A 112 -14.58 12.57 10.58
C VAL A 112 -13.99 12.57 11.99
N PRO A 113 -13.92 11.43 12.70
CA PRO A 113 -13.35 11.35 14.04
C PRO A 113 -11.92 11.90 14.11
N ALA A 114 -11.57 12.50 15.24
CA ALA A 114 -10.23 13.05 15.46
C ALA A 114 -9.14 11.96 15.30
N GLY A 115 -8.08 12.26 14.56
CA GLY A 115 -7.00 11.30 14.26
C GLY A 115 -7.31 10.30 13.14
N GLN A 116 -8.48 10.38 12.52
CA GLN A 116 -8.89 9.53 11.40
C GLN A 116 -9.14 10.35 10.15
N ARG A 117 -9.00 9.72 8.98
CA ARG A 117 -9.25 10.35 7.68
C ARG A 117 -10.05 9.44 6.76
N LEU A 118 -10.92 10.04 5.96
CA LEU A 118 -11.62 9.38 4.87
C LEU A 118 -10.75 9.37 3.61
N GLU A 119 -10.47 8.17 3.13
CA GLU A 119 -9.70 7.95 1.91
C GLU A 119 -10.50 7.20 0.86
N LYS A 120 -10.37 7.65 -0.40
CA LYS A 120 -11.04 7.09 -1.56
C LYS A 120 -9.98 6.54 -2.52
N SER A 121 -10.04 5.23 -2.78
CA SER A 121 -9.31 4.55 -3.85
C SER A 121 -10.27 4.22 -4.98
N GLN A 122 -9.75 4.29 -6.19
CA GLN A 122 -10.32 3.55 -7.32
C GLN A 122 -9.59 2.21 -7.39
N TRP A 123 -10.34 1.11 -7.42
CA TRP A 123 -9.80 -0.24 -7.59
C TRP A 123 -10.39 -0.83 -8.88
N ARG A 124 -9.53 -1.16 -9.84
CA ARG A 124 -9.95 -1.44 -11.24
C ARG A 124 -10.77 -0.27 -11.82
N THR A 125 -11.16 -0.32 -13.09
CA THR A 125 -11.68 0.86 -13.81
C THR A 125 -13.03 1.37 -13.25
N ARG A 126 -13.71 0.62 -12.36
CA ARG A 126 -15.06 0.96 -11.89
C ARG A 126 -15.39 0.77 -10.40
N ASP A 127 -14.59 0.06 -9.61
CA ASP A 127 -14.90 -0.11 -8.19
C ASP A 127 -14.34 1.07 -7.36
N ILE A 128 -15.11 1.53 -6.38
CA ILE A 128 -14.67 2.54 -5.42
C ILE A 128 -14.57 1.91 -4.05
N ARG A 129 -13.38 2.01 -3.44
CA ARG A 129 -13.17 1.66 -2.04
C ARG A 129 -12.97 2.93 -1.22
N VAL A 130 -13.76 3.07 -0.16
CA VAL A 130 -13.63 4.10 0.86
C VAL A 130 -13.19 3.44 2.16
N GLN A 131 -12.19 3.99 2.83
CA GLN A 131 -11.69 3.48 4.10
C GLN A 131 -11.49 4.61 5.09
N LEU A 132 -11.60 4.27 6.38
CA LEU A 132 -11.25 5.14 7.49
C LEU A 132 -9.84 4.76 7.93
N VAL A 133 -8.87 5.61 7.60
CA VAL A 133 -7.47 5.37 7.92
C VAL A 133 -7.12 6.18 9.17
N SER A 134 -6.49 5.54 10.16
CA SER A 134 -5.93 6.20 11.35
C SER A 134 -4.65 6.97 10.96
N ALA A 135 -4.80 8.04 10.19
CA ALA A 135 -3.70 8.91 9.79
C ALA A 135 -4.18 10.35 9.70
N SER A 136 -3.33 11.29 10.09
CA SER A 136 -3.58 12.72 9.90
C SER A 136 -3.58 13.07 8.40
N HIS A 137 -4.38 14.06 8.00
CA HIS A 137 -4.48 14.46 6.59
C HIS A 137 -3.19 15.18 6.13
N VAL A 138 -2.79 14.98 4.86
CA VAL A 138 -1.59 15.59 4.24
C VAL A 138 -1.54 17.13 4.38
N ASN A 139 -2.72 17.77 4.53
CA ASN A 139 -2.88 19.21 4.70
C ASN A 139 -3.39 19.65 6.08
N SER A 140 -3.62 18.75 7.04
CA SER A 140 -3.88 19.19 8.42
C SER A 140 -2.56 19.60 9.05
N ASN A 141 -2.56 20.64 9.90
CA ASN A 141 -1.43 20.91 10.81
C ASN A 141 -1.02 19.59 11.48
N SER A 142 0.28 19.41 11.71
CA SER A 142 0.89 18.16 12.20
C SER A 142 0.03 17.49 13.25
N ALA A 143 -0.03 16.16 13.20
CA ALA A 143 -0.81 15.36 14.15
C ALA A 143 -0.53 15.89 15.57
N PRO A 144 -1.55 16.13 16.41
CA PRO A 144 -1.32 16.54 17.79
C PRO A 144 -0.53 15.43 18.50
N GLY A 145 0.78 15.61 18.63
CA GLY A 145 1.71 14.62 19.18
C GLY A 145 3.01 14.40 18.40
N ALA A 146 3.11 14.82 17.13
CA ALA A 146 4.39 14.78 16.43
C ALA A 146 5.34 15.82 17.06
N ALA A 147 6.43 15.36 17.68
CA ALA A 147 7.46 16.25 18.22
C ALA A 147 7.96 17.16 17.09
N ARG A 148 7.78 18.47 17.24
CA ARG A 148 8.34 19.43 16.30
C ARG A 148 9.85 19.31 16.39
N VAL A 149 10.47 18.99 15.25
CA VAL A 149 11.92 18.97 15.13
C VAL A 149 12.34 20.39 14.75
N GLU A 150 13.08 21.05 15.64
CA GLU A 150 13.58 22.40 15.38
C GLU A 150 14.79 22.33 14.45
N VAL A 151 14.65 22.90 13.24
CA VAL A 151 15.74 22.99 12.26
C VAL A 151 16.59 24.22 12.59
N PRO A 152 17.90 24.07 12.88
CA PRO A 152 18.78 25.19 13.14
C PRO A 152 18.90 26.13 11.93
N ILE A 153 18.92 27.44 12.19
CA ILE A 153 19.11 28.45 11.14
C ILE A 153 20.55 28.40 10.60
N SER A 154 21.52 28.07 11.45
CA SER A 154 22.93 27.87 11.11
C SER A 154 23.45 26.58 11.73
N VAL A 155 24.32 25.87 11.00
CA VAL A 155 24.98 24.64 11.43
C VAL A 155 26.48 24.90 11.39
N GLU A 156 27.14 24.83 12.54
CA GLU A 156 28.59 25.04 12.66
C GLU A 156 29.37 23.79 12.23
N GLU A 157 28.89 22.61 12.64
CA GLU A 157 29.46 21.31 12.29
C GLU A 157 28.42 20.44 11.58
N TRP A 158 28.69 20.11 10.31
CA TRP A 158 27.81 19.24 9.53
C TRP A 158 27.92 17.79 10.02
N HIS A 159 26.83 17.04 9.83
CA HIS A 159 26.82 15.62 10.13
C HIS A 159 27.90 14.90 9.31
N PRO A 160 28.64 13.91 9.84
CA PRO A 160 29.72 13.23 9.12
C PRO A 160 29.33 12.75 7.71
N LEU A 161 28.12 12.20 7.58
CA LEU A 161 27.56 11.78 6.28
C LEU A 161 27.41 12.91 5.25
N LEU A 162 27.15 14.14 5.69
CA LEU A 162 27.03 15.31 4.82
C LEU A 162 28.39 15.97 4.57
N ALA A 163 29.29 15.95 5.55
CA ALA A 163 30.62 16.55 5.46
C ALA A 163 31.51 15.85 4.40
N VAL A 164 31.28 14.56 4.14
CA VAL A 164 32.04 13.77 3.16
C VAL A 164 31.58 14.01 1.71
N LEU A 165 30.45 14.70 1.49
CA LEU A 165 29.91 14.93 0.15
C LEU A 165 30.75 15.93 -0.66
N SER A 166 31.31 15.50 -1.79
CA SER A 166 32.07 16.40 -2.69
C SER A 166 31.17 17.32 -3.51
N GLN A 167 29.96 16.87 -3.90
CA GLN A 167 28.99 17.65 -4.70
C GLN A 167 27.56 17.49 -4.15
N PRO A 168 27.23 18.14 -3.02
CA PRO A 168 25.96 17.93 -2.34
C PRO A 168 24.73 18.31 -3.18
N GLY A 169 24.84 19.28 -4.10
CA GLY A 169 23.74 19.67 -4.99
C GLY A 169 23.31 18.55 -5.94
N ASN A 170 24.27 17.82 -6.51
CA ASN A 170 24.00 16.70 -7.41
C ASN A 170 23.45 15.48 -6.66
N VAL A 171 23.97 15.23 -5.45
CA VAL A 171 23.53 14.12 -4.59
C VAL A 171 22.09 14.33 -4.10
N LEU A 172 21.75 15.55 -3.70
CA LEU A 172 20.41 15.89 -3.21
C LEU A 172 19.44 16.26 -4.33
N GLY A 173 19.90 16.37 -5.58
CA GLY A 173 19.06 16.77 -6.72
C GLY A 173 18.44 18.17 -6.56
N VAL A 174 19.19 19.11 -5.98
CA VAL A 174 18.73 20.49 -5.69
C VAL A 174 19.61 21.53 -6.37
N SER A 175 19.01 22.67 -6.70
CA SER A 175 19.71 23.84 -7.24
C SER A 175 20.61 24.52 -6.19
N GLU A 176 21.58 25.29 -6.66
CA GLU A 176 22.53 26.02 -5.80
C GLU A 176 21.82 26.94 -4.77
N ASN A 177 20.71 27.56 -5.16
CA ASN A 177 19.92 28.42 -4.27
C ASN A 177 19.21 27.64 -3.15
N SER A 178 18.82 26.40 -3.42
CA SER A 178 18.09 25.53 -2.49
C SER A 178 19.02 24.66 -1.64
N LEU A 179 20.29 24.53 -2.05
CA LEU A 179 21.30 23.67 -1.42
C LEU A 179 21.55 23.98 0.06
N PRO A 180 21.75 25.24 0.51
CA PRO A 180 21.98 25.53 1.93
C PRO A 180 20.79 25.13 2.81
N ARG A 181 19.57 25.24 2.27
CA ARG A 181 18.34 24.83 2.96
C ARG A 181 18.21 23.31 3.01
N ALA A 182 18.43 22.62 1.91
CA ALA A 182 18.39 21.16 1.85
C ALA A 182 19.42 20.53 2.80
N MET A 183 20.64 21.06 2.86
CA MET A 183 21.69 20.60 3.79
C MET A 183 21.27 20.71 5.25
N ARG A 184 20.67 21.83 5.67
CA ARG A 184 20.16 22.01 7.05
C ARG A 184 19.06 21.02 7.40
N ILE A 185 18.13 20.80 6.46
CA ILE A 185 17.05 19.82 6.63
C ILE A 185 17.63 18.42 6.80
N MET A 186 18.55 18.01 5.93
CA MET A 186 19.17 16.69 5.99
C MET A 186 20.00 16.51 7.26
N HIS A 187 20.75 17.53 7.68
CA HIS A 187 21.52 17.48 8.93
C HIS A 187 20.59 17.25 10.13
N THR A 188 19.51 18.03 10.21
CA THR A 188 18.55 17.92 11.32
C THR A 188 17.87 16.55 11.32
N LEU A 189 17.51 16.02 10.15
CA LEU A 189 16.94 14.69 10.02
C LEU A 189 17.88 13.60 10.55
N LEU A 190 19.17 13.66 10.18
CA LEU A 190 20.18 12.70 10.59
C LEU A 190 20.44 12.75 12.10
N VAL A 191 20.68 13.95 12.65
CA VAL A 191 20.91 14.15 14.09
C VAL A 191 19.72 13.67 14.91
N GLU A 192 18.50 13.99 14.48
CA GLU A 192 17.29 13.58 15.19
C GLU A 192 17.03 12.07 15.07
N ALA A 193 17.40 11.45 13.96
CA ALA A 193 17.34 9.99 13.80
C ALA A 193 18.35 9.27 14.72
N GLU A 194 19.60 9.75 14.79
CA GLU A 194 20.62 9.20 15.71
C GLU A 194 20.21 9.38 17.18
N LYS A 195 19.64 10.53 17.53
CA LYS A 195 19.12 10.81 18.87
C LYS A 195 18.00 9.84 19.29
N ARG A 196 17.23 9.33 18.32
CA ARG A 196 16.20 8.28 18.53
C ARG A 196 16.78 6.87 18.55
N GLY A 197 18.09 6.72 18.36
CA GLY A 197 18.80 5.44 18.34
C GLY A 197 18.72 4.69 17.01
N TYR A 198 18.40 5.39 15.91
CA TYR A 198 18.34 4.78 14.59
C TYR A 198 19.72 4.81 13.92
N GLU A 199 20.04 3.75 13.19
CA GLU A 199 21.25 3.72 12.37
C GLU A 199 20.99 4.51 11.09
N VAL A 200 21.88 5.45 10.77
CA VAL A 200 21.80 6.28 9.58
C VAL A 200 22.97 6.01 8.64
N GLY A 201 22.70 5.96 7.35
CA GLY A 201 23.71 5.77 6.31
C GLY A 201 23.28 6.33 4.97
N TRP A 202 24.17 6.31 3.99
CA TRP A 202 23.77 6.51 2.60
C TRP A 202 23.25 5.20 2.03
N SER A 203 22.27 5.29 1.12
CA SER A 203 21.91 4.17 0.25
C SER A 203 23.11 3.75 -0.61
N ASP A 204 23.13 2.50 -1.10
CA ASP A 204 24.19 1.97 -1.98
C ASP A 204 24.47 2.89 -3.19
N ASP A 205 23.41 3.54 -3.68
CA ASP A 205 23.49 4.69 -4.57
C ASP A 205 23.17 5.96 -3.77
N THR A 206 24.21 6.77 -3.52
CA THR A 206 24.14 8.03 -2.76
C THR A 206 23.10 9.00 -3.33
N SER A 207 22.79 8.91 -4.64
CA SER A 207 21.77 9.74 -5.29
C SER A 207 20.33 9.36 -4.96
N GLN A 208 20.10 8.14 -4.43
CA GLN A 208 18.78 7.69 -4.00
C GLN A 208 18.39 8.31 -2.64
N GLY A 209 19.36 8.85 -1.90
CA GLY A 209 19.15 9.51 -0.61
C GLY A 209 19.72 8.74 0.58
N VAL A 210 19.22 9.10 1.77
CA VAL A 210 19.71 8.57 3.05
C VAL A 210 18.90 7.35 3.45
N GLU A 211 19.56 6.32 3.93
CA GLU A 211 18.95 5.14 4.50
C GLU A 211 18.91 5.24 6.04
N ILE A 212 17.70 5.11 6.61
CA ILE A 212 17.49 5.01 8.04
C ILE A 212 17.10 3.56 8.35
N ARG A 213 17.85 2.89 9.23
CA ARG A 213 17.56 1.51 9.65
C ARG A 213 16.94 1.49 11.04
N ILE A 214 15.79 0.83 11.12
CA ILE A 214 15.04 0.59 12.36
C ILE A 214 14.73 -0.91 12.44
N ASP A 215 15.10 -1.57 13.54
CA ASP A 215 14.86 -3.00 13.78
C ASP A 215 15.33 -3.92 12.62
N GLY A 216 16.43 -3.57 11.97
CA GLY A 216 16.99 -4.30 10.83
C GLY A 216 16.29 -4.03 9.49
N PHE A 217 15.33 -3.10 9.44
CA PHE A 217 14.68 -2.66 8.22
C PHE A 217 15.21 -1.31 7.76
N ALA A 218 15.86 -1.33 6.60
CA ALA A 218 16.27 -0.14 5.87
C ALA A 218 15.09 0.61 5.26
N GLN A 219 15.13 1.93 5.37
CA GLN A 219 14.15 2.83 4.80
C GLN A 219 14.85 4.05 4.19
N THR A 220 14.77 4.19 2.87
CA THR A 220 15.36 5.32 2.13
C THR A 220 14.50 6.57 2.28
N VAL A 221 15.15 7.71 2.47
CA VAL A 221 14.57 9.04 2.50
C VAL A 221 15.30 9.90 1.48
N THR A 222 14.56 10.39 0.50
CA THR A 222 15.07 11.16 -0.64
C THR A 222 14.58 12.59 -0.54
N VAL A 223 15.47 13.56 -0.70
CA VAL A 223 15.11 14.97 -0.89
C VAL A 223 15.17 15.30 -2.37
N GLU A 224 14.25 16.14 -2.84
CA GLU A 224 14.20 16.61 -4.21
C GLU A 224 13.65 18.04 -4.30
N GLU A 225 14.02 18.76 -5.34
CA GLU A 225 13.45 20.08 -5.63
C GLU A 225 12.33 19.99 -6.67
N GLU A 226 11.19 20.63 -6.39
CA GLU A 226 10.05 20.67 -7.32
C GLU A 226 10.44 21.51 -8.55
N LEU A 227 10.43 20.87 -9.72
CA LEU A 227 10.69 21.54 -11.00
C LEU A 227 9.37 22.05 -11.60
N VAL A 228 9.34 23.33 -11.96
CA VAL A 228 8.19 23.97 -12.60
C VAL A 228 8.50 24.22 -14.06
N LYS A 229 7.51 24.01 -14.94
CA LYS A 229 7.63 24.35 -16.36
C LYS A 229 7.47 25.86 -16.50
N GLN A 230 8.47 26.50 -17.09
CA GLN A 230 8.45 27.92 -17.39
C GLN A 230 8.81 28.15 -18.84
N ASP A 231 8.07 29.06 -19.47
CA ASP A 231 8.39 29.56 -20.80
C ASP A 231 9.56 30.53 -20.66
N ILE A 232 10.75 30.07 -21.08
CA ILE A 232 11.98 30.84 -21.03
C ILE A 232 12.32 31.27 -22.46
N LEU A 233 12.46 32.57 -22.65
CA LEU A 233 13.02 33.10 -23.89
C LEU A 233 14.51 32.73 -23.94
N PRO A 234 15.03 32.29 -25.10
CA PRO A 234 16.46 32.07 -25.26
C PRO A 234 17.23 33.33 -24.85
N GLY A 235 18.33 33.15 -24.11
CA GLY A 235 19.14 34.27 -23.62
C GLY A 235 19.79 35.02 -24.78
N THR A 236 20.22 36.27 -24.58
CA THR A 236 20.87 37.09 -25.63
C THR A 236 22.04 36.37 -26.30
N ALA A 237 22.87 35.65 -25.52
CA ALA A 237 23.98 34.85 -26.04
C ALA A 237 23.55 33.57 -26.81
N GLU A 238 22.35 33.06 -26.55
CA GLU A 238 21.77 31.89 -27.24
C GLU A 238 21.11 32.35 -28.56
N LEU A 239 20.51 33.56 -28.55
CA LEU A 239 20.00 34.25 -29.73
C LEU A 239 21.11 34.75 -30.65
N GLU A 240 22.25 35.19 -30.13
CA GLU A 240 23.41 35.61 -30.94
C GLU A 240 24.08 34.42 -31.66
N LYS A 241 24.06 33.23 -31.04
CA LYS A 241 24.56 31.99 -31.65
C LYS A 241 23.63 31.42 -32.70
N THR A 242 22.35 31.74 -32.61
CA THR A 242 21.35 31.30 -33.56
C THR A 242 21.18 32.43 -34.56
N GLU A 243 21.77 32.34 -35.75
CA GLU A 243 21.60 33.35 -36.82
C GLU A 243 20.12 33.43 -37.26
N LEU A 244 19.32 34.11 -36.45
CA LEU A 244 17.88 34.30 -36.64
C LEU A 244 17.70 35.57 -37.46
N TYR A 245 16.90 35.48 -38.52
CA TYR A 245 16.54 36.65 -39.31
C TYR A 245 15.63 37.60 -38.52
N ASP A 246 15.69 38.91 -38.78
CA ASP A 246 14.91 39.94 -38.09
C ASP A 246 13.37 39.72 -38.08
N TRP A 247 12.85 38.93 -39.03
CA TRP A 247 11.43 38.58 -39.13
C TRP A 247 11.04 37.29 -38.37
N GLN A 248 12.02 36.49 -37.93
CA GLN A 248 11.76 35.24 -37.22
C GLN A 248 11.30 35.52 -35.79
N ARG A 249 10.08 35.07 -35.47
CA ARG A 249 9.56 35.15 -34.12
C ARG A 249 10.24 34.13 -33.21
N ILE A 250 10.97 34.63 -32.22
CA ILE A 250 11.54 33.82 -31.14
C ILE A 250 10.39 33.17 -30.38
N ARG A 251 10.37 31.83 -30.39
CA ARG A 251 9.39 31.08 -29.60
C ARG A 251 9.98 30.83 -28.20
N PRO A 252 9.20 31.09 -27.13
CA PRO A 252 9.61 30.67 -25.80
C PRO A 252 9.78 29.15 -25.80
N GLU A 253 10.85 28.67 -25.15
CA GLU A 253 11.04 27.25 -24.92
C GLU A 253 10.52 26.89 -23.53
N VAL A 254 9.75 25.81 -23.45
CA VAL A 254 9.24 25.29 -22.17
C VAL A 254 10.38 24.55 -21.48
N LYS A 255 11.12 25.22 -20.59
CA LYS A 255 12.19 24.61 -19.79
C LYS A 255 11.67 24.27 -18.39
N LYS A 256 12.18 23.17 -17.82
CA LYS A 256 11.91 22.80 -16.42
C LYS A 256 12.94 23.51 -15.55
N VAL A 257 12.49 24.43 -14.72
CA VAL A 257 13.36 25.20 -13.82
C VAL A 257 13.08 24.85 -12.35
N PRO A 258 14.13 24.81 -11.51
CA PRO A 258 13.97 24.62 -10.08
C PRO A 258 13.14 25.73 -9.45
N SER A 259 12.13 25.38 -8.65
CA SER A 259 11.18 26.35 -8.10
C SER A 259 11.52 26.89 -6.72
N GLY A 260 12.61 26.41 -6.09
CA GLY A 260 12.97 26.71 -4.70
C GLY A 260 12.17 25.92 -3.66
N LYS A 261 11.18 25.13 -4.09
CA LYS A 261 10.35 24.31 -3.18
C LYS A 261 10.95 22.92 -3.03
N LEU A 262 11.26 22.57 -1.80
CA LEU A 262 11.82 21.27 -1.46
C LEU A 262 10.71 20.27 -1.16
N GLY A 263 10.93 19.04 -1.58
CA GLY A 263 10.16 17.86 -1.27
C GLY A 263 11.05 16.80 -0.64
N MET A 264 10.44 15.96 0.18
CA MET A 264 11.06 14.77 0.72
C MET A 264 10.10 13.60 0.55
N SER A 265 10.63 12.47 0.16
CA SER A 265 9.90 11.23 0.03
C SER A 265 10.56 10.12 0.82
N VAL A 266 9.75 9.32 1.47
CA VAL A 266 10.20 8.07 2.11
C VAL A 266 9.89 6.96 1.11
N SER A 267 10.86 6.08 0.85
CA SER A 267 10.66 4.90 0.00
C SER A 267 9.77 3.87 0.72
N GLY A 268 9.45 2.75 0.09
CA GLY A 268 8.72 1.66 0.75
C GLY A 268 7.45 1.27 0.03
N THR A 269 6.78 0.24 0.56
CA THR A 269 5.59 -0.30 -0.07
C THR A 269 4.49 0.74 -0.04
N TRP A 270 3.97 1.09 -1.22
CA TRP A 270 2.79 1.94 -1.36
C TRP A 270 1.65 1.34 -0.55
N ARG A 271 1.40 1.91 0.64
CA ARG A 271 0.21 1.62 1.43
C ARG A 271 -0.86 2.59 0.98
N PHE A 272 -2.04 2.07 0.72
CA PHE A 272 -3.21 2.90 0.55
C PHE A 272 -3.37 3.76 1.80
N GLY A 273 -3.08 5.05 1.63
CA GLY A 273 -3.20 6.04 2.66
C GLY A 273 -1.99 6.46 3.46
N ALA A 274 -0.87 5.77 3.31
CA ALA A 274 0.36 6.28 3.89
C ALA A 274 0.81 7.52 3.11
N GLN A 275 1.09 8.60 3.83
CA GLN A 275 1.79 9.72 3.23
C GLN A 275 3.24 9.29 3.03
N GLN A 276 3.69 9.29 1.78
CA GLN A 276 5.06 8.93 1.41
C GLN A 276 5.87 10.16 0.97
N ARG A 277 5.20 11.32 0.84
CA ARG A 277 5.80 12.54 0.32
C ARG A 277 5.33 13.76 1.10
N TRP A 278 6.28 14.62 1.44
CA TRP A 278 6.09 15.93 2.05
C TRP A 278 6.78 16.96 1.17
N ALA A 279 6.20 18.14 0.99
CA ALA A 279 6.81 19.18 0.16
C ALA A 279 6.36 20.55 0.63
N ASP A 280 7.12 21.57 0.31
CA ASP A 280 6.76 22.94 0.65
C ASP A 280 5.42 23.35 0.05
N ARG A 281 4.56 23.94 0.88
CA ARG A 281 3.25 24.43 0.49
C ARG A 281 3.01 25.81 1.07
N LYS A 282 1.95 26.47 0.60
CA LYS A 282 1.59 27.82 1.05
C LYS A 282 1.33 27.93 2.58
N ARG A 283 1.02 26.82 3.25
CA ARG A 283 0.60 26.77 4.65
C ARG A 283 1.64 26.15 5.60
N TRP A 284 2.68 25.52 5.08
CA TRP A 284 3.68 24.81 5.87
C TRP A 284 4.95 24.61 5.04
N SER A 285 6.09 24.58 5.72
CA SER A 285 7.38 24.28 5.09
C SER A 285 7.82 22.84 5.41
N LEU A 286 8.76 22.31 4.64
CA LEU A 286 9.28 20.96 4.84
C LEU A 286 9.90 20.77 6.23
N GLU A 287 10.51 21.82 6.79
CA GLU A 287 11.06 21.87 8.15
C GLU A 287 9.99 21.54 9.21
N ASP A 288 8.78 22.11 9.08
CA ASP A 288 7.67 21.89 10.01
C ASP A 288 7.20 20.41 10.05
N ARG A 289 7.58 19.62 9.04
CA ARG A 289 7.11 18.26 8.82
C ARG A 289 8.19 17.19 8.97
N LEU A 290 9.39 17.53 9.40
CA LEU A 290 10.43 16.53 9.64
C LEU A 290 10.01 15.52 10.72
N GLY A 291 9.30 15.98 11.76
CA GLY A 291 8.71 15.08 12.76
C GLY A 291 7.70 14.10 12.16
N ASP A 292 6.87 14.55 11.21
CA ASP A 292 5.89 13.69 10.52
C ASP A 292 6.60 12.68 9.59
N VAL A 293 7.74 13.06 9.00
CA VAL A 293 8.53 12.17 8.14
C VAL A 293 9.18 11.07 8.96
N LEU A 294 9.82 11.40 10.08
CA LEU A 294 10.41 10.41 10.99
C LEU A 294 9.32 9.47 11.54
N ALA A 295 8.16 10.01 11.93
CA ALA A 295 7.03 9.18 12.35
C ALA A 295 6.56 8.22 11.25
N ALA A 296 6.58 8.64 9.98
CA ALA A 296 6.23 7.76 8.87
C ALA A 296 7.27 6.63 8.67
N VAL A 297 8.56 6.93 8.85
CA VAL A 297 9.63 5.91 8.83
C VAL A 297 9.43 4.89 9.95
N GLU A 298 9.14 5.37 11.17
CA GLU A 298 8.83 4.53 12.34
C GLU A 298 7.58 3.66 12.10
N ASP A 299 6.53 4.22 11.51
CA ASP A 299 5.31 3.49 11.15
C ASP A 299 5.56 2.35 10.17
N ILE A 300 6.40 2.59 9.16
CA ILE A 300 6.79 1.58 8.17
C ILE A 300 7.61 0.47 8.85
N ALA A 301 8.54 0.82 9.73
CA ALA A 301 9.35 -0.14 10.46
C ALA A 301 8.49 -1.03 11.39
N ARG A 302 7.56 -0.42 12.15
CA ARG A 302 6.62 -1.14 13.02
C ARG A 302 5.73 -2.11 12.27
N GLU A 303 5.29 -1.76 11.06
CA GLU A 303 4.50 -2.68 10.24
C GLU A 303 5.35 -3.84 9.73
N LYS A 304 6.58 -3.57 9.25
CA LYS A 304 7.47 -4.62 8.76
C LYS A 304 7.82 -5.63 9.87
N THR A 305 8.09 -5.15 11.09
CA THR A 305 8.32 -6.01 12.26
C THR A 305 7.08 -6.82 12.63
N ALA A 306 5.90 -6.19 12.68
CA ALA A 306 4.64 -6.89 12.96
C ALA A 306 4.30 -7.95 11.90
N ARG A 307 4.53 -7.65 10.62
CA ARG A 307 4.32 -8.60 9.52
C ARG A 307 5.24 -9.79 9.63
N LYS A 308 6.54 -9.56 9.87
CA LYS A 308 7.53 -10.64 10.07
C LYS A 308 7.11 -11.54 11.24
N ARG A 309 6.72 -10.95 12.37
CA ARG A 309 6.24 -11.70 13.54
C ARG A 309 4.98 -12.52 13.23
N ALA A 310 4.01 -11.95 12.52
CA ALA A 310 2.80 -12.65 12.12
C ALA A 310 3.08 -13.80 11.12
N GLU A 311 4.06 -13.65 10.24
CA GLU A 311 4.52 -14.70 9.34
C GLU A 311 5.21 -15.85 10.09
N GLU A 312 6.07 -15.53 11.06
CA GLU A 312 6.72 -16.49 11.95
C GLU A 312 5.69 -17.26 12.79
N GLU A 313 4.70 -16.58 13.38
CA GLU A 313 3.62 -17.20 14.14
C GLU A 313 2.77 -18.13 13.26
N LYS A 314 2.42 -17.70 12.04
CA LYS A 314 1.72 -18.55 11.07
C LYS A 314 2.55 -19.76 10.65
N ALA A 315 3.86 -19.60 10.45
CA ALA A 315 4.75 -20.70 10.11
C ALA A 315 4.86 -21.71 11.27
N ALA A 316 5.01 -21.22 12.50
CA ALA A 316 5.03 -22.06 13.70
C ALA A 316 3.70 -22.81 13.90
N ALA A 317 2.56 -22.13 13.70
CA ALA A 317 1.24 -22.75 13.76
C ALA A 317 1.07 -23.84 12.68
N ARG A 318 1.51 -23.58 11.43
CA ARG A 318 1.51 -24.59 10.37
C ARG A 318 2.39 -25.79 10.73
N GLN A 319 3.57 -25.55 11.30
CA GLN A 319 4.47 -26.63 11.70
C GLN A 319 3.88 -27.48 12.82
N ARG A 320 3.21 -26.87 13.81
CA ARG A 320 2.49 -27.61 14.86
C ARG A 320 1.36 -28.46 14.28
N ALA A 321 0.50 -27.86 13.46
CA ALA A 321 -0.60 -28.57 12.80
C ALA A 321 -0.10 -29.74 11.93
N TRP A 322 1.03 -29.57 11.24
CA TRP A 322 1.66 -30.65 10.48
C TRP A 322 2.16 -31.77 11.38
N LYS A 323 2.86 -31.46 12.49
CA LYS A 323 3.31 -32.47 13.46
C LYS A 323 2.15 -33.26 14.05
N ASP A 324 1.06 -32.58 14.39
CA ASP A 324 -0.15 -33.21 14.94
C ASP A 324 -0.83 -34.13 13.90
N ALA A 325 -0.86 -33.71 12.63
CA ALA A 325 -1.36 -34.51 11.52
C ALA A 325 -0.49 -35.76 11.29
N VAL A 326 0.84 -35.63 11.31
CA VAL A 326 1.78 -36.76 11.20
C VAL A 326 1.63 -37.74 12.37
N ALA A 327 1.49 -37.23 13.60
CA ALA A 327 1.27 -38.07 14.78
C ALA A 327 -0.04 -38.86 14.65
N SER A 328 -1.12 -38.20 14.23
CA SER A 328 -2.42 -38.84 13.98
C SER A 328 -2.35 -39.88 12.86
N ALA A 329 -1.64 -39.56 11.76
CA ALA A 329 -1.41 -40.46 10.64
C ALA A 329 -0.64 -41.73 11.05
N ARG A 330 0.39 -41.59 11.91
CA ARG A 330 1.13 -42.75 12.45
C ARG A 330 0.26 -43.67 13.29
N VAL A 331 -0.69 -43.12 14.04
CA VAL A 331 -1.66 -43.94 14.82
C VAL A 331 -2.61 -44.66 13.87
N ALA A 332 -3.14 -43.98 12.84
CA ALA A 332 -4.02 -44.57 11.85
C ALA A 332 -3.32 -45.68 11.04
N PHE A 333 -2.08 -45.45 10.58
CA PHE A 333 -1.28 -46.46 9.89
C PHE A 333 -1.07 -47.72 10.74
N ARG A 334 -0.69 -47.56 12.01
CA ARG A 334 -0.51 -48.71 12.92
C ARG A 334 -1.80 -49.48 13.13
N ARG A 335 -2.94 -48.78 13.23
CA ARG A 335 -4.25 -49.41 13.32
C ARG A 335 -4.56 -50.23 12.07
N ASP A 336 -4.39 -49.67 10.89
CA ASP A 336 -4.69 -50.35 9.63
C ASP A 336 -3.77 -51.55 9.40
N ASN A 337 -2.49 -51.44 9.77
CA ASN A 337 -1.56 -52.58 9.70
C ASN A 337 -2.00 -53.72 10.63
N ARG A 338 -2.40 -53.41 11.86
CA ARG A 338 -2.92 -54.42 12.80
C ARG A 338 -4.20 -55.08 12.30
N VAL A 339 -5.12 -54.29 11.71
CA VAL A 339 -6.35 -54.82 11.10
C VAL A 339 -6.02 -55.73 9.92
N LYS A 340 -5.07 -55.33 9.05
CA LYS A 340 -4.65 -56.13 7.90
C LYS A 340 -4.08 -57.48 8.33
N VAL A 341 -3.14 -57.49 9.28
CA VAL A 341 -2.54 -58.73 9.79
C VAL A 341 -3.59 -59.62 10.47
N LEU A 342 -4.53 -59.04 11.22
CA LEU A 342 -5.62 -59.80 11.83
C LEU A 342 -6.51 -60.47 10.77
N LEU A 343 -6.84 -59.77 9.67
CA LEU A 343 -7.61 -60.34 8.58
C LEU A 343 -6.84 -61.48 7.89
N GLU A 344 -5.54 -61.31 7.65
CA GLU A 344 -4.68 -62.37 7.07
C GLU A 344 -4.62 -63.61 7.99
N GLN A 345 -4.54 -63.41 9.31
CA GLN A 345 -4.62 -64.50 10.29
C GLN A 345 -5.99 -65.19 10.25
N LEU A 346 -7.10 -64.44 10.23
CA LEU A 346 -8.45 -65.02 10.16
C LEU A 346 -8.65 -65.83 8.87
N ASP A 347 -8.18 -65.31 7.73
CA ASP A 347 -8.26 -65.99 6.44
C ASP A 347 -7.43 -67.28 6.44
N GLY A 348 -6.20 -67.24 6.99
CA GLY A 348 -5.34 -68.43 7.12
C GLY A 348 -5.97 -69.50 8.02
N TRP A 349 -6.56 -69.09 9.14
CA TRP A 349 -7.29 -69.98 10.04
C TRP A 349 -8.53 -70.60 9.36
N GLU A 350 -9.36 -69.81 8.66
CA GLU A 350 -10.53 -70.34 7.95
C GLU A 350 -10.11 -71.32 6.85
N GLN A 351 -9.05 -71.01 6.10
CA GLN A 351 -8.52 -71.90 5.07
C GLN A 351 -8.00 -73.21 5.67
N ALA A 352 -7.27 -73.18 6.78
CA ALA A 352 -6.83 -74.39 7.48
C ALA A 352 -8.02 -75.26 7.92
N GLN A 353 -9.06 -74.65 8.50
CA GLN A 353 -10.27 -75.38 8.90
C GLN A 353 -11.00 -76.00 7.70
N ARG A 354 -11.09 -75.27 6.58
CA ARG A 354 -11.71 -75.80 5.35
C ARG A 354 -10.93 -76.97 4.76
N ILE A 355 -9.60 -76.92 4.78
CA ILE A 355 -8.75 -78.03 4.32
C ILE A 355 -8.93 -79.25 5.23
N ARG A 356 -8.91 -79.08 6.56
CA ARG A 356 -9.15 -80.16 7.54
C ARG A 356 -10.55 -80.78 7.38
N ALA A 357 -11.57 -79.95 7.18
CA ALA A 357 -12.95 -80.41 6.97
C ALA A 357 -13.10 -81.19 5.66
N PHE A 358 -12.48 -80.71 4.57
CA PHE A 358 -12.43 -81.43 3.29
C PHE A 358 -11.69 -82.77 3.43
N ALA A 359 -10.55 -82.76 4.13
CA ALA A 359 -9.77 -83.97 4.39
C ALA A 359 -10.59 -85.02 5.16
N GLN A 360 -11.30 -84.58 6.19
CA GLN A 360 -12.21 -85.42 6.95
C GLN A 360 -13.35 -85.96 6.09
N ALA A 361 -14.01 -85.13 5.29
CA ALA A 361 -15.11 -85.55 4.42
C ALA A 361 -14.66 -86.59 3.37
N ALA A 362 -13.48 -86.39 2.76
CA ALA A 362 -12.91 -87.32 1.78
C ALA A 362 -12.55 -88.69 2.40
N ARG A 363 -12.07 -88.71 3.65
CA ARG A 363 -11.87 -89.97 4.40
C ARG A 363 -13.19 -90.72 4.60
N HIS A 364 -14.26 -90.03 5.00
CA HIS A 364 -15.58 -90.65 5.22
C HIS A 364 -16.20 -91.17 3.91
N ALA A 365 -15.93 -90.51 2.77
CA ALA A 365 -16.41 -90.93 1.46
C ALA A 365 -15.62 -92.09 0.84
N GLY A 366 -14.52 -92.55 1.48
CA GLY A 366 -13.65 -93.60 0.93
C GLY A 366 -12.86 -93.17 -0.31
N GLN A 367 -12.79 -91.87 -0.60
CA GLN A 367 -12.10 -91.27 -1.74
C GLN A 367 -10.80 -90.59 -1.29
N ALA A 368 -9.94 -91.32 -0.58
CA ALA A 368 -8.73 -90.77 0.01
C ALA A 368 -7.47 -91.46 -0.55
N ASP A 369 -6.64 -90.70 -1.28
CA ASP A 369 -5.23 -91.02 -1.40
C ASP A 369 -4.56 -90.67 -0.07
N ALA A 370 -4.21 -91.69 0.72
CA ALA A 370 -3.69 -91.50 2.07
C ALA A 370 -2.44 -90.60 2.11
N LYS A 371 -1.59 -90.63 1.06
CA LYS A 371 -0.35 -89.86 1.05
C LYS A 371 -0.58 -88.38 0.77
N TRP A 372 -1.39 -88.07 -0.24
CA TRP A 372 -1.71 -86.68 -0.57
C TRP A 372 -2.57 -86.01 0.51
N LEU A 373 -3.52 -86.77 1.06
CA LEU A 373 -4.60 -86.22 1.87
C LEU A 373 -4.27 -86.19 3.37
N VAL A 374 -3.46 -87.14 3.87
CA VAL A 374 -3.02 -87.18 5.29
C VAL A 374 -1.67 -86.52 5.48
N GLU A 375 -0.66 -86.84 4.66
CA GLU A 375 0.70 -86.32 4.90
C GLU A 375 0.90 -84.90 4.37
N TRP A 376 0.25 -84.52 3.27
CA TRP A 376 0.49 -83.22 2.64
C TRP A 376 -0.60 -82.19 2.97
N ALA A 377 -1.89 -82.52 2.77
CA ALA A 377 -2.96 -81.55 2.97
C ALA A 377 -3.13 -81.12 4.45
N GLU A 378 -2.99 -82.05 5.41
CA GLU A 378 -3.03 -81.70 6.84
C GLU A 378 -1.77 -80.95 7.28
N ALA A 379 -0.58 -81.33 6.80
CA ALA A 379 0.65 -80.60 7.08
C ALA A 379 0.62 -79.16 6.51
N TYR A 380 0.07 -78.97 5.32
CA TYR A 380 -0.14 -77.64 4.74
C TYR A 380 -1.19 -76.83 5.53
N ALA A 381 -2.25 -77.47 6.03
CA ALA A 381 -3.21 -76.81 6.91
C ALA A 381 -2.55 -76.35 8.23
N ASP A 382 -1.62 -77.12 8.79
CA ASP A 382 -0.86 -76.72 9.98
C ASP A 382 0.16 -75.61 9.69
N GLU A 383 0.72 -75.54 8.47
CA GLU A 383 1.64 -74.47 8.04
C GLU A 383 0.95 -73.10 7.94
N ILE A 384 -0.29 -73.07 7.44
CA ILE A 384 -1.06 -71.83 7.24
C ILE A 384 -1.89 -71.42 8.47
N ASP A 385 -2.11 -72.33 9.43
CA ASP A 385 -2.92 -72.06 10.62
C ASP A 385 -2.15 -71.16 11.60
N PRO A 386 -2.59 -69.92 11.82
CA PRO A 386 -1.93 -69.02 12.77
C PRO A 386 -2.00 -69.54 14.22
N LEU A 387 -2.90 -70.49 14.54
CA LEU A 387 -3.01 -71.11 15.85
C LEU A 387 -2.02 -72.27 16.08
N ALA A 388 -1.33 -72.73 15.02
CA ALA A 388 -0.25 -73.70 15.15
C ALA A 388 1.02 -73.08 15.76
N GLY A 389 1.11 -71.74 15.78
CA GLY A 389 2.16 -70.96 16.45
C GLY A 389 1.62 -70.03 17.55
N SER A 390 2.45 -69.07 17.98
CA SER A 390 2.04 -68.02 18.94
C SER A 390 1.29 -66.91 18.20
N VAL A 391 0.02 -66.67 18.57
CA VAL A 391 -0.75 -65.54 18.05
C VAL A 391 -0.28 -64.27 18.75
N GLU A 392 0.66 -63.57 18.12
CA GLU A 392 1.18 -62.31 18.63
C GLU A 392 0.69 -61.12 17.82
N ALA A 393 0.58 -59.98 18.48
CA ALA A 393 0.31 -58.74 17.80
C ALA A 393 1.50 -58.43 16.86
N PRO A 394 1.24 -57.98 15.61
CA PRO A 394 2.33 -57.61 14.71
C PRO A 394 3.19 -56.50 15.32
N GLU A 395 4.50 -56.58 15.10
CA GLU A 395 5.42 -55.53 15.54
C GLU A 395 5.02 -54.17 14.97
N ASP A 396 5.15 -53.13 15.79
CA ASP A 396 4.91 -51.76 15.38
C ASP A 396 6.03 -51.32 14.42
N VAL A 397 5.86 -51.58 13.12
CA VAL A 397 6.78 -51.11 12.06
C VAL A 397 6.68 -49.59 11.97
N GLU A 398 7.83 -48.91 12.06
CA GLU A 398 7.87 -47.46 11.91
C GLU A 398 7.61 -47.07 10.43
N PRO A 399 6.53 -46.33 10.13
CA PRO A 399 6.14 -46.04 8.75
C PRO A 399 7.14 -45.10 8.09
N LYS A 400 7.45 -45.35 6.81
CA LYS A 400 8.16 -44.37 5.99
C LYS A 400 7.25 -43.17 5.72
N PRO A 401 7.79 -41.98 5.42
CA PRO A 401 6.97 -40.82 5.07
C PRO A 401 5.95 -41.10 3.96
N GLU A 402 6.30 -41.92 2.97
CA GLU A 402 5.39 -42.25 1.87
C GLU A 402 4.19 -43.12 2.31
N ASP A 403 4.37 -43.97 3.30
CA ASP A 403 3.32 -44.84 3.84
C ASP A 403 2.24 -44.03 4.60
N LEU A 404 2.60 -42.84 5.08
CA LEU A 404 1.68 -41.92 5.76
C LEU A 404 0.83 -41.10 4.78
N ARG A 405 1.16 -41.07 3.48
CA ARG A 405 0.44 -40.27 2.46
C ARG A 405 -1.08 -40.45 2.48
N PRO A 406 -1.64 -41.67 2.59
CA PRO A 406 -3.10 -41.86 2.59
C PRO A 406 -3.79 -41.20 3.78
N TYR A 407 -3.08 -41.04 4.90
CA TYR A 407 -3.61 -40.57 6.18
C TYR A 407 -3.39 -39.07 6.41
N LEU A 408 -2.51 -38.43 5.63
CA LEU A 408 -2.13 -37.02 5.78
C LEU A 408 -3.06 -36.02 5.06
N GLY A 409 -4.00 -36.51 4.25
CA GLY A 409 -4.99 -35.68 3.56
C GLY A 409 -4.35 -34.60 2.67
N ARG A 410 -4.42 -33.34 3.09
CA ARG A 410 -3.89 -32.16 2.36
C ARG A 410 -2.43 -31.81 2.72
N TRP A 411 -1.83 -32.52 3.66
CA TRP A 411 -0.47 -32.25 4.13
C TRP A 411 0.57 -33.06 3.35
N SER A 412 1.74 -32.47 3.13
CA SER A 412 2.89 -33.19 2.59
C SER A 412 3.51 -34.10 3.66
N PRO A 413 4.01 -35.29 3.31
CA PRO A 413 4.77 -36.14 4.24
C PRO A 413 6.14 -35.59 4.62
N TYR A 414 6.68 -34.70 3.80
CA TYR A 414 8.05 -34.20 3.95
C TYR A 414 8.11 -32.82 4.63
N GLY A 415 6.99 -32.13 4.82
CA GLY A 415 6.98 -30.82 5.46
C GLY A 415 5.62 -30.16 5.58
N PRO A 416 5.56 -28.98 6.22
CA PRO A 416 4.32 -28.25 6.52
C PRO A 416 3.69 -27.55 5.30
N ASP A 417 4.14 -27.88 4.10
CA ASP A 417 3.56 -27.38 2.87
C ASP A 417 2.28 -28.14 2.54
N ARG A 418 1.28 -27.40 2.10
CA ARG A 418 0.03 -27.97 1.60
C ARG A 418 0.24 -28.49 0.19
N ARG A 419 -0.38 -29.63 -0.07
CA ARG A 419 -0.38 -30.28 -1.38
C ARG A 419 -1.15 -29.48 -2.43
#